data_AF-A0A5C8ZNR1-F1
#
_entry.id   AF-A0A5C8ZNR1-F1
#
_cell.length_a   1.000
_cell.length_b   1.000
_cell.length_c   1.000
_cell.angle_alpha   90.00
_cell.angle_beta   90.00
_cell.angle_gamma   90.00
#
_symmetry.space_group_name_H-M   'P 1'
#
loop_
_entity.id
_entity.type
_entity.pdbx_description
1 polymer ?
#
loop_
_entity_poly.entity_id
_entity_poly.type
_entity_poly.pdbx_seq_one_letter_code
_entity_poly.pdbx_strand_id
1 'polypeptide(L)'
;MRCCRRRSAMASRGVPWVKLSRSSRGWWKGQVVIAAGLLLLVAGYWYALSVTRNLHKRSASGCHDLPAGFLVLKFSLVVWIGIASVSLVQMTLQIIGIDCSTDPRGMGFARGHLVGGNCQLETAAPGTNHAANVRLVAQWLEDGIPSLICVDAPLGWPVPLGPNLAAHTAGAPVPTVPNQLFRRETDREVKRRLNKQSLDVGADRIARTAHAALGFLDQVQTASGVKLPMAWSPALPLAAAGVIEVYPAATLIAHCFTASGYKKREQVAERQGILGQLATVLGMPEDVAPMLASADALDAAVCVLAGFDFMAGACQSPVDTELARKEGWIWVRTPG
;
A
#
# COMPACT_ATOMS: atom_id res chain seq x y z
N MET A 1 23.11 13.19 60.47
CA MET A 1 23.78 11.96 60.96
C MET A 1 22.86 11.21 61.91
N ARG A 2 22.26 10.09 61.47
CA ARG A 2 22.04 8.86 62.27
C ARG A 2 21.45 7.81 61.34
N CYS A 3 22.34 6.88 61.02
CA CYS A 3 22.15 5.68 60.24
C CYS A 3 21.43 4.62 61.09
N CYS A 4 20.47 3.89 60.54
CA CYS A 4 20.00 2.66 61.18
C CYS A 4 19.33 1.70 60.19
N ARG A 5 19.59 0.40 60.43
CA ARG A 5 19.07 -0.84 59.80
C ARG A 5 19.70 -1.26 58.48
N ARG A 6 19.90 -2.55 58.19
CA ARG A 6 20.25 -3.79 58.94
C ARG A 6 20.48 -4.85 57.84
N ARG A 7 21.54 -5.66 57.99
CA ARG A 7 21.80 -7.04 57.48
C ARG A 7 20.51 -7.91 57.39
N SER A 8 20.35 -8.99 56.63
CA SER A 8 21.10 -9.82 55.66
C SER A 8 20.16 -10.96 55.19
N ALA A 9 20.53 -11.65 54.10
CA ALA A 9 20.36 -13.10 53.81
C ALA A 9 19.16 -13.63 52.98
N MET A 10 19.52 -14.15 51.79
CA MET A 10 19.23 -15.47 51.18
C MET A 10 17.80 -16.03 51.16
N ALA A 11 17.28 -16.25 49.95
CA ALA A 11 16.55 -17.47 49.58
C ALA A 11 16.68 -17.73 48.07
N SER A 12 17.25 -18.90 47.74
CA SER A 12 17.22 -19.55 46.44
C SER A 12 15.82 -20.09 46.14
N ARG A 13 15.40 -20.09 44.87
CA ARG A 13 14.36 -20.99 44.31
C ARG A 13 14.25 -20.85 42.78
N GLY A 14 14.48 -21.96 42.09
CA GLY A 14 13.63 -22.47 41.01
C GLY A 14 13.75 -21.88 39.60
N VAL A 15 14.39 -22.64 38.71
CA VAL A 15 14.21 -22.56 37.24
C VAL A 15 12.80 -23.05 36.87
N PRO A 16 12.13 -22.42 35.88
CA PRO A 16 11.22 -23.14 35.00
C PRO A 16 11.81 -23.23 33.59
N TRP A 17 11.89 -24.46 33.12
CA TRP A 17 12.22 -24.86 31.76
C TRP A 17 11.34 -24.13 30.73
N VAL A 18 11.96 -23.36 29.84
CA VAL A 18 11.30 -22.89 28.61
C VAL A 18 11.23 -24.07 27.65
N LYS A 19 10.02 -24.61 27.45
CA LYS A 19 9.69 -25.47 26.31
C LYS A 19 9.86 -24.67 25.02
N LEU A 20 10.96 -24.90 24.31
CA LEU A 20 11.09 -24.54 22.89
C LEU A 20 9.97 -25.26 22.11
N SER A 21 9.02 -24.47 21.61
CA SER A 21 7.94 -24.98 20.77
C SER A 21 8.48 -25.42 19.41
N ARG A 22 8.04 -26.62 18.99
CA ARG A 22 8.30 -27.18 17.67
C ARG A 22 7.45 -26.43 16.63
N SER A 23 7.92 -25.29 16.10
CA SER A 23 7.29 -24.69 14.90
C SER A 23 8.26 -24.28 13.77
N SER A 24 9.57 -24.35 13.99
CA SER A 24 10.59 -24.02 12.97
C SER A 24 10.82 -25.12 11.91
N ARG A 25 10.12 -26.27 11.99
CA ARG A 25 10.29 -27.40 11.05
C ARG A 25 9.41 -27.33 9.78
N GLY A 26 8.43 -26.41 9.73
CA GLY A 26 7.56 -26.23 8.56
C GLY A 26 8.14 -25.28 7.50
N TRP A 27 8.85 -24.24 7.94
CA TRP A 27 9.39 -23.18 7.06
C TRP A 27 10.51 -23.66 6.13
N TRP A 28 11.37 -24.57 6.60
CA TRP A 28 12.44 -25.15 5.78
C TRP A 28 11.91 -26.08 4.69
N LYS A 29 10.80 -26.81 4.94
CA LYS A 29 10.25 -27.75 3.95
C LYS A 29 9.64 -27.03 2.74
N GLY A 30 9.03 -25.87 2.92
CA GLY A 30 8.45 -25.10 1.81
C GLY A 30 9.50 -24.50 0.86
N GLN A 31 10.58 -23.92 1.41
CA GLN A 31 11.67 -23.37 0.59
C GLN A 31 12.48 -24.45 -0.13
N VAL A 32 12.68 -25.61 0.50
CA VAL A 32 13.37 -26.75 -0.13
C VAL A 32 12.56 -27.33 -1.29
N VAL A 33 11.22 -27.38 -1.20
CA VAL A 33 10.36 -27.88 -2.30
C VAL A 33 10.37 -26.94 -3.51
N ILE A 34 10.35 -25.61 -3.28
CA ILE A 34 10.41 -24.62 -4.38
C ILE A 34 11.79 -24.63 -5.06
N ALA A 35 12.88 -24.69 -4.28
CA ALA A 35 14.23 -24.77 -4.83
C ALA A 35 14.47 -26.09 -5.60
N ALA A 36 13.97 -27.21 -5.10
CA ALA A 36 14.05 -28.50 -5.79
C ALA A 36 13.24 -28.52 -7.09
N GLY A 37 12.07 -27.86 -7.11
CA GLY A 37 11.24 -27.71 -8.32
C GLY A 37 11.93 -26.89 -9.42
N LEU A 38 12.59 -25.79 -9.05
CA LEU A 38 13.36 -24.97 -10.00
C LEU A 38 14.59 -25.71 -10.56
N LEU A 39 15.30 -26.46 -9.71
CA LEU A 39 16.44 -27.28 -10.12
C LEU A 39 16.05 -28.38 -11.12
N LEU A 40 14.89 -29.03 -10.92
CA LEU A 40 14.37 -30.05 -11.83
C LEU A 40 13.93 -29.47 -13.18
N LEU A 41 13.34 -28.27 -13.18
CA LEU A 41 12.98 -27.56 -14.42
C LEU A 41 14.21 -27.16 -15.24
N VAL A 42 15.24 -26.62 -14.58
CA VAL A 42 16.50 -26.25 -15.24
C VAL A 42 17.22 -27.50 -15.75
N ALA A 43 17.26 -28.59 -14.98
CA ALA A 43 17.85 -29.86 -15.40
C ALA A 43 17.10 -30.48 -16.60
N GLY A 44 15.76 -30.44 -16.59
CA GLY A 44 14.92 -30.91 -17.70
C GLY A 44 15.14 -30.11 -18.99
N TYR A 45 15.28 -28.79 -18.88
CA TYR A 45 15.57 -27.90 -20.01
C TYR A 45 16.95 -28.18 -20.62
N TRP A 46 17.98 -28.34 -19.78
CA TRP A 46 19.34 -28.69 -20.25
C TRP A 46 19.43 -30.08 -20.85
N TYR A 47 18.68 -31.06 -20.31
CA TYR A 47 18.62 -32.41 -20.87
C TYR A 47 17.97 -32.41 -22.26
N ALA A 48 16.85 -31.69 -22.45
CA ALA A 48 16.19 -31.55 -23.75
C ALA A 48 17.08 -30.87 -24.80
N LEU A 49 17.85 -29.84 -24.40
CA LEU A 49 18.83 -29.18 -25.27
C LEU A 49 20.03 -30.07 -25.63
N SER A 50 20.46 -30.95 -24.73
CA SER A 50 21.54 -31.91 -24.97
C SER A 50 21.13 -32.99 -25.98
N VAL A 51 19.90 -33.53 -25.84
CA VAL A 51 19.35 -34.54 -26.76
C VAL A 51 19.17 -33.98 -28.17
N THR A 52 18.66 -32.75 -28.29
CA THR A 52 18.48 -32.08 -29.60
C THR A 52 19.81 -31.73 -30.28
N ARG A 53 20.83 -31.30 -29.52
CA ARG A 53 22.19 -31.08 -30.07
C ARG A 53 22.88 -32.35 -30.56
N ASN A 54 22.68 -33.48 -29.88
CA ASN A 54 23.25 -34.77 -30.30
C ASN A 54 22.57 -35.34 -31.55
N LEU A 55 21.27 -35.09 -31.74
CA LEU A 55 20.56 -35.46 -32.96
C LEU A 55 21.02 -34.62 -34.17
N HIS A 56 21.30 -33.33 -33.99
CA HIS A 56 21.86 -32.48 -35.06
C HIS A 56 23.30 -32.86 -35.44
N LYS A 57 24.14 -33.29 -34.49
CA LYS A 57 25.51 -33.73 -34.78
C LYS A 57 25.57 -35.06 -35.55
N ARG A 58 24.56 -35.93 -35.43
CA ARG A 58 24.50 -37.20 -36.18
C ARG A 58 23.92 -37.07 -37.60
N SER A 59 23.28 -35.94 -37.92
CA SER A 59 22.77 -35.66 -39.27
C SER A 59 23.81 -35.05 -40.22
N ALA A 60 24.99 -34.65 -39.71
CA ALA A 60 26.01 -33.92 -40.48
C ALA A 60 27.17 -34.79 -41.01
N SER A 61 27.18 -36.09 -40.72
CA SER A 61 28.17 -37.03 -41.25
C SER A 61 27.46 -38.02 -42.18
N GLY A 62 27.37 -37.67 -43.46
CA GLY A 62 26.81 -38.55 -44.48
C GLY A 62 27.68 -39.78 -44.72
N CYS A 63 27.07 -40.96 -44.72
CA CYS A 63 27.40 -42.07 -45.61
C CYS A 63 26.29 -43.13 -45.58
N HIS A 64 26.19 -43.85 -46.70
CA HIS A 64 25.08 -44.69 -47.15
C HIS A 64 24.92 -46.05 -46.42
N ASP A 65 23.67 -46.53 -46.46
CA ASP A 65 23.16 -47.91 -46.55
C ASP A 65 23.03 -48.87 -45.34
N LEU A 66 21.85 -49.55 -45.35
CA LEU A 66 21.37 -50.77 -44.67
C LEU A 66 20.63 -50.65 -43.32
N PRO A 67 19.78 -51.64 -42.94
CA PRO A 67 18.60 -52.16 -43.64
C PRO A 67 17.32 -52.15 -42.75
N ALA A 68 16.21 -52.62 -43.32
CA ALA A 68 14.88 -52.70 -42.74
C ALA A 68 14.81 -53.28 -41.31
N GLY A 69 14.01 -52.64 -40.45
CA GLY A 69 13.63 -53.19 -39.15
C GLY A 69 13.74 -52.24 -37.96
N PHE A 70 13.45 -50.94 -38.12
CA PHE A 70 13.23 -50.08 -36.96
C PHE A 70 11.74 -49.91 -36.71
N LEU A 71 11.27 -50.69 -35.74
CA LEU A 71 9.98 -50.52 -35.06
C LEU A 71 9.82 -49.03 -34.73
N VAL A 72 8.95 -48.34 -35.49
CA VAL A 72 8.51 -46.99 -35.14
C VAL A 72 7.66 -47.12 -33.89
N LEU A 73 8.33 -47.18 -32.74
CA LEU A 73 7.75 -46.79 -31.46
C LEU A 73 7.37 -45.34 -31.64
N LYS A 74 6.13 -45.11 -32.07
CA LYS A 74 5.41 -43.87 -31.83
C LYS A 74 5.39 -43.70 -30.31
N PHE A 75 6.46 -43.13 -29.78
CA PHE A 75 6.37 -42.36 -28.55
C PHE A 75 5.44 -41.22 -28.89
N SER A 76 4.15 -41.44 -28.65
CA SER A 76 3.23 -40.36 -28.31
C SER A 76 3.88 -39.67 -27.12
N LEU A 77 4.73 -38.69 -27.44
CA LEU A 77 5.12 -37.64 -26.53
C LEU A 77 3.86 -36.78 -26.38
N VAL A 78 2.85 -37.37 -25.70
CA VAL A 78 1.99 -36.59 -24.85
C VAL A 78 2.96 -36.07 -23.80
N VAL A 79 3.62 -34.96 -24.13
CA VAL A 79 4.06 -34.03 -23.10
C VAL A 79 2.75 -33.73 -22.42
N TRP A 80 2.47 -34.45 -21.33
CA TRP A 80 1.72 -33.93 -20.22
C TRP A 80 2.51 -32.69 -19.82
N ILE A 81 2.31 -31.60 -20.57
CA ILE A 81 2.27 -30.28 -20.00
C ILE A 81 1.06 -30.42 -19.08
N GLY A 82 1.30 -31.06 -17.93
CA GLY A 82 0.63 -30.67 -16.72
C GLY A 82 0.97 -29.21 -16.62
N ILE A 83 0.16 -28.40 -17.28
CA ILE A 83 -0.42 -27.24 -16.65
C ILE A 83 -1.09 -27.85 -15.41
N ALA A 84 -0.28 -28.18 -14.40
CA ALA A 84 -0.61 -27.79 -13.08
C ALA A 84 -0.96 -26.33 -13.29
N SER A 85 -2.26 -26.07 -13.40
CA SER A 85 -2.83 -24.81 -13.02
C SER A 85 -2.24 -24.63 -11.62
N VAL A 86 -1.05 -24.03 -11.57
CA VAL A 86 -0.68 -23.18 -10.47
C VAL A 86 -1.83 -22.22 -10.52
N SER A 87 -2.86 -22.52 -9.72
CA SER A 87 -3.80 -21.52 -9.29
C SER A 87 -2.88 -20.46 -8.74
N LEU A 88 -2.57 -19.48 -9.58
CA LEU A 88 -2.10 -18.19 -9.15
C LEU A 88 -3.21 -17.80 -8.19
N VAL A 89 -2.99 -18.08 -6.91
CA VAL A 89 -3.80 -17.52 -5.85
C VAL A 89 -3.71 -16.04 -6.15
N GLN A 90 -4.76 -15.48 -6.75
CA GLN A 90 -4.79 -14.08 -7.09
C GLN A 90 -4.68 -13.38 -5.74
N MET A 91 -3.49 -12.84 -5.49
CA MET A 91 -3.20 -12.11 -4.27
C MET A 91 -4.22 -10.99 -4.20
N THR A 92 -5.15 -11.13 -3.27
CA THR A 92 -6.13 -10.09 -2.99
C THR A 92 -5.43 -9.10 -2.09
N LEU A 93 -5.36 -7.85 -2.54
CA LEU A 93 -4.85 -6.75 -1.74
C LEU A 93 -6.02 -5.87 -1.34
N GLN A 94 -6.07 -5.49 -0.08
CA GLN A 94 -7.05 -4.54 0.42
C GLN A 94 -6.52 -3.11 0.29
N ILE A 95 -7.39 -2.19 -0.11
CA ILE A 95 -7.11 -0.75 -0.14
C ILE A 95 -8.13 -0.06 0.76
N ILE A 96 -7.65 0.67 1.75
CA ILE A 96 -8.47 1.46 2.68
C ILE A 96 -8.23 2.93 2.37
N GLY A 97 -9.26 3.65 1.92
CA GLY A 97 -9.23 5.10 1.75
C GLY A 97 -9.74 5.82 3.00
N ILE A 98 -9.05 6.88 3.40
CA ILE A 98 -9.41 7.70 4.56
C ILE A 98 -9.35 9.18 4.16
N ASP A 99 -10.50 9.84 4.17
CA ASP A 99 -10.56 11.30 4.17
C ASP A 99 -10.42 11.79 5.62
N CYS A 100 -9.42 12.63 5.88
CA CYS A 100 -9.05 13.02 7.23
C CYS A 100 -9.54 14.41 7.63
N SER A 101 -10.00 14.51 8.87
CA SER A 101 -10.43 15.76 9.47
C SER A 101 -10.09 15.79 10.95
N THR A 102 -10.01 16.99 11.52
CA THR A 102 -9.90 17.17 12.97
C THR A 102 -11.19 16.80 13.70
N ASP A 103 -12.35 16.93 13.04
CA ASP A 103 -13.62 16.44 13.58
C ASP A 103 -13.85 15.00 13.08
N PRO A 104 -13.97 14.00 13.97
CA PRO A 104 -14.19 12.61 13.56
C PRO A 104 -15.47 12.41 12.74
N ARG A 105 -16.45 13.33 12.80
CA ARG A 105 -17.67 13.31 11.97
C ARG A 105 -17.45 13.80 10.54
N GLY A 106 -16.39 14.58 10.33
CA GLY A 106 -15.98 15.05 9.00
C GLY A 106 -14.89 14.18 8.38
N MET A 107 -14.70 12.96 8.87
CA MET A 107 -13.85 11.96 8.23
C MET A 107 -14.68 11.14 7.24
N GLY A 108 -14.02 10.51 6.28
CA GLY A 108 -14.61 9.50 5.40
C GLY A 108 -13.79 8.23 5.40
N PHE A 109 -14.45 7.09 5.18
CA PHE A 109 -13.80 5.78 5.12
C PHE A 109 -14.32 5.02 3.92
N ALA A 110 -13.42 4.34 3.22
CA ALA A 110 -13.79 3.44 2.13
C ALA A 110 -12.88 2.23 2.12
N ARG A 111 -13.42 1.08 1.72
CA ARG A 111 -12.67 -0.16 1.52
C ARG A 111 -12.89 -0.68 0.11
N GLY A 112 -11.80 -1.07 -0.54
CA GLY A 112 -11.82 -1.75 -1.82
C GLY A 112 -10.82 -2.91 -1.84
N HIS A 113 -10.95 -3.74 -2.87
CA HIS A 113 -10.11 -4.92 -3.08
C HIS A 113 -9.53 -4.90 -4.49
N LEU A 114 -8.23 -5.11 -4.58
CA LEU A 114 -7.52 -5.31 -5.84
C LEU A 114 -7.38 -6.81 -6.09
N VAL A 115 -8.05 -7.30 -7.13
CA VAL A 115 -8.04 -8.70 -7.55
C VAL A 115 -7.79 -8.77 -9.05
N GLY A 116 -6.72 -9.46 -9.44
CA GLY A 116 -6.41 -9.66 -10.86
C GLY A 116 -6.21 -8.37 -11.66
N GLY A 117 -5.70 -7.30 -11.03
CA GLY A 117 -5.46 -6.00 -11.66
C GLY A 117 -6.67 -5.07 -11.70
N ASN A 118 -7.84 -5.51 -11.24
CA ASN A 118 -9.05 -4.68 -11.13
C ASN A 118 -9.32 -4.33 -9.67
N CYS A 119 -9.71 -3.08 -9.42
CA CYS A 119 -10.12 -2.63 -8.09
C CYS A 119 -11.64 -2.57 -7.99
N GLN A 120 -12.20 -3.29 -7.02
CA GLN A 120 -13.60 -3.24 -6.63
C GLN A 120 -13.73 -2.44 -5.34
N LEU A 121 -14.40 -1.29 -5.40
CA LEU A 121 -14.86 -0.58 -4.22
C LEU A 121 -16.00 -1.39 -3.58
N GLU A 122 -15.86 -1.73 -2.31
CA GLU A 122 -16.79 -2.60 -1.60
C GLU A 122 -17.74 -1.79 -0.71
N THR A 123 -17.23 -0.79 -0.01
CA THR A 123 -18.03 0.02 0.89
C THR A 123 -17.42 1.39 1.11
N ALA A 124 -18.27 2.36 1.44
CA ALA A 124 -17.88 3.67 1.91
C ALA A 124 -18.81 4.10 3.05
N ALA A 125 -18.27 4.84 4.02
CA ALA A 125 -19.00 5.30 5.18
C ALA A 125 -18.51 6.69 5.62
N PRO A 126 -19.41 7.59 6.05
CA PRO A 126 -19.00 8.81 6.74
C PRO A 126 -18.48 8.47 8.14
N GLY A 127 -17.64 9.35 8.66
CA GLY A 127 -17.15 9.28 10.02
C GLY A 127 -18.25 9.57 11.04
N THR A 128 -18.07 9.02 12.25
CA THR A 128 -19.06 9.15 13.32
C THR A 128 -18.41 9.72 14.58
N ASN A 129 -17.71 8.90 15.34
CA ASN A 129 -16.93 9.34 16.48
C ASN A 129 -15.58 8.63 16.45
N HIS A 130 -14.62 9.23 17.15
CA HIS A 130 -13.24 8.81 17.11
C HIS A 130 -13.06 7.30 17.41
N ALA A 131 -13.70 6.80 18.48
CA ALA A 131 -13.57 5.41 18.88
C ALA A 131 -14.20 4.44 17.88
N ALA A 132 -15.32 4.80 17.26
CA ALA A 132 -15.96 3.99 16.23
C ALA A 132 -15.14 3.97 14.94
N ASN A 133 -14.60 5.11 14.53
CA ASN A 133 -13.75 5.24 13.34
C ASN A 133 -12.47 4.41 13.46
N VAL A 134 -11.80 4.45 14.63
CA VAL A 134 -10.62 3.61 14.90
C VAL A 134 -10.98 2.13 14.83
N ARG A 135 -12.09 1.73 15.47
CA ARG A 135 -12.56 0.33 15.43
C ARG A 135 -12.89 -0.14 14.03
N LEU A 136 -13.49 0.71 13.20
CA LEU A 136 -13.82 0.39 11.81
C LEU A 136 -12.57 0.02 11.02
N VAL A 137 -11.55 0.89 11.03
CA VAL A 137 -10.30 0.64 10.30
C VAL A 137 -9.52 -0.54 10.91
N ALA A 138 -9.50 -0.67 12.24
CA ALA A 138 -8.86 -1.80 12.90
C ALA A 138 -9.53 -3.13 12.56
N GLN A 139 -10.86 -3.18 12.47
CA GLN A 139 -11.61 -4.35 12.03
C GLN A 139 -11.33 -4.68 10.56
N TRP A 140 -11.12 -3.69 9.71
CA TRP A 140 -10.74 -3.91 8.33
C TRP A 140 -9.32 -4.44 8.17
N LEU A 141 -8.42 -4.21 9.12
CA LEU A 141 -7.04 -4.71 9.08
C LEU A 141 -6.92 -6.16 9.56
N GLU A 142 -7.81 -7.04 9.10
CA GLU A 142 -7.84 -8.46 9.51
C GLU A 142 -6.52 -9.18 9.23
N ASP A 143 -6.20 -10.15 10.08
CA ASP A 143 -4.99 -10.95 9.97
C ASP A 143 -4.96 -11.72 8.63
N GLY A 144 -3.96 -11.42 7.80
CA GLY A 144 -3.60 -12.24 6.63
C GLY A 144 -3.85 -11.62 5.25
N ILE A 145 -4.54 -10.48 5.16
CA ILE A 145 -4.71 -9.75 3.89
C ILE A 145 -3.74 -8.55 3.85
N PRO A 146 -2.80 -8.48 2.89
CA PRO A 146 -1.96 -7.31 2.74
C PRO A 146 -2.82 -6.07 2.43
N SER A 147 -2.57 -4.98 3.14
CA SER A 147 -3.45 -3.80 3.16
C SER A 147 -2.68 -2.51 2.86
N LEU A 148 -3.21 -1.68 1.98
CA LEU A 148 -2.71 -0.33 1.73
C LEU A 148 -3.70 0.70 2.27
N ILE A 149 -3.27 1.54 3.21
CA ILE A 149 -4.06 2.65 3.74
C ILE A 149 -3.65 3.94 3.01
N CYS A 150 -4.63 4.61 2.41
CA CYS A 150 -4.48 5.83 1.64
C CYS A 150 -5.12 6.98 2.42
N VAL A 151 -4.32 7.94 2.85
CA VAL A 151 -4.74 8.98 3.80
C VAL A 151 -4.73 10.36 3.14
N ASP A 152 -5.87 11.07 3.13
CA ASP A 152 -5.97 12.49 2.73
C ASP A 152 -5.53 13.41 3.88
N ALA A 153 -4.26 13.30 4.27
CA ALA A 153 -3.62 14.24 5.18
C ALA A 153 -2.10 14.21 4.98
N PRO A 154 -1.41 15.33 5.26
CA PRO A 154 0.03 15.30 5.42
C PRO A 154 0.42 14.40 6.60
N LEU A 155 1.43 13.58 6.41
CA LEU A 155 2.02 12.72 7.45
C LEU A 155 3.44 13.16 7.84
N GLY A 156 3.88 14.31 7.32
CA GLY A 156 5.13 14.96 7.68
C GLY A 156 5.05 16.47 7.49
N TRP A 157 6.13 17.16 7.89
CA TRP A 157 6.25 18.62 7.84
C TRP A 157 7.45 19.04 6.98
N PRO A 158 7.44 20.28 6.44
CA PRO A 158 8.60 20.82 5.76
C PRO A 158 9.85 20.78 6.64
N VAL A 159 10.97 20.27 6.12
CA VAL A 159 12.24 20.15 6.85
C VAL A 159 12.66 21.46 7.52
N PRO A 160 12.56 22.64 6.86
CA PRO A 160 12.99 23.89 7.46
C PRO A 160 12.17 24.31 8.68
N LEU A 161 10.92 23.83 8.84
CA LEU A 161 10.00 24.31 9.88
C LEU A 161 10.55 24.07 11.29
N GLY A 162 10.94 22.84 11.59
CA GLY A 162 11.40 22.44 12.93
C GLY A 162 12.62 23.25 13.42
N PRO A 163 13.76 23.23 12.70
CA PRO A 163 14.96 23.96 13.09
C PRO A 163 14.74 25.48 13.22
N ASN A 164 13.92 26.09 12.34
CA ASN A 164 13.66 27.53 12.40
C ASN A 164 12.81 27.93 13.61
N LEU A 165 11.86 27.09 14.02
CA LEU A 165 10.99 27.40 15.16
C LEU A 165 11.58 26.99 16.51
N ALA A 166 12.44 25.97 16.56
CA ALA A 166 12.99 25.46 17.82
C ALA A 166 13.79 26.50 18.62
N ALA A 167 14.49 27.42 17.94
CA ALA A 167 15.27 28.49 18.56
C ALA A 167 14.59 29.87 18.48
N HIS A 168 13.37 29.94 17.95
CA HIS A 168 12.67 31.21 17.76
C HIS A 168 12.24 31.80 19.10
N THR A 169 12.24 33.13 19.16
CA THR A 169 11.73 33.89 20.31
C THR A 169 10.71 34.90 19.81
N ALA A 170 9.63 35.08 20.57
CA ALA A 170 8.56 36.02 20.22
C ALA A 170 9.12 37.42 19.88
N GLY A 171 8.74 37.94 18.70
CA GLY A 171 9.22 39.23 18.18
C GLY A 171 10.49 39.17 17.31
N ALA A 172 11.23 38.06 17.32
CA ALA A 172 12.39 37.88 16.44
C ALA A 172 11.95 37.53 14.99
N PRO A 173 12.74 37.91 13.97
CA PRO A 173 12.47 37.51 12.60
C PRO A 173 12.71 36.00 12.40
N VAL A 174 11.98 35.39 11.45
CA VAL A 174 12.29 34.05 10.95
C VAL A 174 13.00 34.22 9.60
N PRO A 175 14.28 33.84 9.47
CA PRO A 175 15.11 34.19 8.30
C PRO A 175 14.83 33.35 7.04
N THR A 176 13.83 32.45 7.09
CA THR A 176 13.47 31.54 6.00
C THR A 176 12.26 32.07 5.23
N VAL A 177 12.25 31.88 3.91
CA VAL A 177 11.12 32.27 3.05
C VAL A 177 9.85 31.51 3.48
N PRO A 178 8.67 32.16 3.64
CA PRO A 178 7.46 31.50 4.14
C PRO A 178 7.08 30.20 3.42
N ASN A 179 7.16 30.16 2.08
CA ASN A 179 6.85 28.96 1.29
C ASN A 179 7.81 27.78 1.56
N GLN A 180 9.01 28.03 2.10
CA GLN A 180 9.93 26.98 2.54
C GLN A 180 9.60 26.45 3.93
N LEU A 181 8.97 27.26 4.78
CA LEU A 181 8.51 26.83 6.10
C LEU A 181 7.18 26.08 6.04
N PHE A 182 6.29 26.47 5.14
CA PHE A 182 4.91 26.01 5.18
C PHE A 182 4.53 24.99 4.10
N ARG A 183 5.34 24.84 3.03
CA ARG A 183 5.07 23.89 1.94
C ARG A 183 6.19 22.87 1.80
N ARG A 184 5.80 21.61 1.66
CA ARG A 184 6.72 20.50 1.39
C ARG A 184 7.08 20.46 -0.09
N GLU A 185 8.09 19.69 -0.45
CA GLU A 185 8.42 19.49 -1.85
C GLU A 185 7.29 18.78 -2.61
N THR A 186 6.59 17.83 -1.99
CA THR A 186 5.44 17.15 -2.61
C THR A 186 4.29 18.11 -2.95
N ASP A 187 4.04 19.12 -2.13
CA ASP A 187 3.02 20.14 -2.38
C ASP A 187 3.36 20.99 -3.62
N ARG A 188 4.65 21.30 -3.79
CA ARG A 188 5.16 22.04 -4.96
C ARG A 188 5.13 21.19 -6.21
N GLU A 189 5.46 19.90 -6.09
CA GLU A 189 5.38 18.92 -7.18
C GLU A 189 3.95 18.82 -7.72
N VAL A 190 2.96 18.62 -6.84
CA VAL A 190 1.55 18.57 -7.21
C VAL A 190 1.11 19.87 -7.88
N LYS A 191 1.52 21.03 -7.33
CA LYS A 191 1.21 22.34 -7.95
C LYS A 191 1.83 22.47 -9.33
N ARG A 192 3.08 22.04 -9.53
CA ARG A 192 3.79 22.15 -10.81
C ARG A 192 3.14 21.28 -11.88
N ARG A 193 2.75 20.04 -11.52
CA ARG A 193 2.21 19.06 -12.47
C ARG A 193 0.74 19.29 -12.80
N LEU A 194 -0.06 19.59 -11.78
CA LEU A 194 -1.53 19.58 -11.88
C LEU A 194 -2.14 20.97 -11.73
N ASN A 195 -1.32 22.00 -11.55
CA ASN A 195 -1.76 23.37 -11.24
C ASN A 195 -2.67 23.47 -9.99
N LYS A 196 -2.74 22.43 -9.15
CA LYS A 196 -3.55 22.38 -7.94
C LYS A 196 -2.70 22.76 -6.73
N GLN A 197 -3.09 23.82 -6.03
CA GLN A 197 -2.43 24.24 -4.78
C GLN A 197 -3.05 23.50 -3.60
N SER A 198 -2.24 22.73 -2.86
CA SER A 198 -2.60 22.21 -1.54
C SER A 198 -2.53 23.31 -0.48
N LEU A 199 -3.14 23.05 0.68
CA LEU A 199 -3.00 23.92 1.85
C LEU A 199 -1.60 23.83 2.44
N ASP A 200 -1.17 24.93 3.05
CA ASP A 200 0.15 25.07 3.66
C ASP A 200 0.28 24.23 4.95
N VAL A 201 0.92 23.06 4.87
CA VAL A 201 1.05 22.06 5.95
C VAL A 201 1.59 22.64 7.26
N GLY A 202 2.51 23.59 7.18
CA GLY A 202 3.08 24.24 8.36
C GLY A 202 2.16 25.29 9.02
N ALA A 203 0.91 25.45 8.56
CA ALA A 203 -0.01 26.49 9.02
C ALA A 203 -1.46 26.02 9.30
N ASP A 204 -2.11 26.72 10.22
CA ASP A 204 -3.53 26.67 10.62
C ASP A 204 -4.22 25.29 10.55
N ARG A 205 -5.20 25.11 9.65
CA ARG A 205 -6.14 23.99 9.70
C ARG A 205 -5.50 22.68 9.25
N ILE A 206 -4.69 22.72 8.21
CA ILE A 206 -4.07 21.51 7.66
C ILE A 206 -3.01 20.95 8.61
N ALA A 207 -2.31 21.80 9.37
CA ALA A 207 -1.40 21.36 10.44
C ALA A 207 -2.15 20.57 11.53
N ARG A 208 -3.36 21.00 11.90
CA ARG A 208 -4.19 20.30 12.89
C ARG A 208 -4.72 18.97 12.33
N THR A 209 -5.14 18.94 11.06
CA THR A 209 -5.55 17.69 10.40
C THR A 209 -4.39 16.71 10.31
N ALA A 210 -3.18 17.15 9.94
CA ALA A 210 -1.98 16.32 9.89
C ALA A 210 -1.67 15.70 11.27
N HIS A 211 -1.69 16.51 12.34
CA HIS A 211 -1.51 16.02 13.70
C HIS A 211 -2.59 15.01 14.10
N ALA A 212 -3.87 15.29 13.79
CA ALA A 212 -4.97 14.39 14.08
C ALA A 212 -4.86 13.06 13.31
N ALA A 213 -4.46 13.08 12.04
CA ALA A 213 -4.27 11.90 11.20
C ALA A 213 -3.18 10.97 11.77
N LEU A 214 -2.04 11.52 12.19
CA LEU A 214 -0.98 10.73 12.83
C LEU A 214 -1.46 10.09 14.14
N GLY A 215 -2.17 10.85 14.98
CA GLY A 215 -2.78 10.32 16.21
C GLY A 215 -3.87 9.27 15.96
N PHE A 216 -4.59 9.36 14.84
CA PHE A 216 -5.55 8.36 14.41
C PHE A 216 -4.85 7.06 13.96
N LEU A 217 -3.81 7.16 13.13
CA LEU A 217 -3.03 6.00 12.67
C LEU A 217 -2.34 5.27 13.85
N ASP A 218 -1.82 6.00 14.83
CA ASP A 218 -1.25 5.41 16.05
C ASP A 218 -2.29 4.60 16.85
N GLN A 219 -3.51 5.12 16.95
CA GLN A 219 -4.61 4.42 17.63
C GLN A 219 -5.11 3.21 16.84
N VAL A 220 -5.14 3.30 15.50
CA VAL A 220 -5.43 2.14 14.64
C VAL A 220 -4.38 1.05 14.84
N GLN A 221 -3.08 1.40 14.80
CA GLN A 221 -1.99 0.44 15.08
C GLN A 221 -2.12 -0.22 16.45
N THR A 222 -2.46 0.57 17.46
CA THR A 222 -2.65 0.07 18.83
C THR A 222 -3.84 -0.87 18.93
N ALA A 223 -4.96 -0.54 18.26
CA ALA A 223 -6.18 -1.33 18.31
C ALA A 223 -6.12 -2.62 17.48
N SER A 224 -5.45 -2.60 16.32
CA SER A 224 -5.32 -3.78 15.45
C SER A 224 -4.10 -4.65 15.77
N GLY A 225 -3.06 -4.09 16.39
CA GLY A 225 -1.76 -4.76 16.56
C GLY A 225 -0.92 -4.80 15.27
N VAL A 226 -1.44 -4.30 14.15
CA VAL A 226 -0.77 -4.28 12.85
C VAL A 226 0.11 -3.03 12.75
N LYS A 227 1.37 -3.21 12.33
CA LYS A 227 2.28 -2.07 12.05
C LYS A 227 1.89 -1.39 10.75
N LEU A 228 1.91 -0.06 10.76
CA LEU A 228 1.53 0.78 9.61
C LEU A 228 2.73 1.63 9.14
N PRO A 229 3.79 1.02 8.58
CA PRO A 229 4.90 1.76 8.00
C PRO A 229 4.48 2.53 6.74
N MET A 230 5.16 3.62 6.43
CA MET A 230 5.00 4.30 5.14
C MET A 230 5.43 3.38 3.99
N ALA A 231 4.56 3.22 2.98
CA ALA A 231 4.87 2.50 1.75
C ALA A 231 5.50 3.46 0.74
N TRP A 232 6.62 3.03 0.14
CA TRP A 232 7.41 3.83 -0.81
C TRP A 232 7.50 3.19 -2.20
N SER A 233 6.91 2.00 -2.36
CA SER A 233 6.83 1.28 -3.62
C SER A 233 5.55 0.42 -3.63
N PRO A 234 5.03 0.08 -4.83
CA PRO A 234 3.85 -0.79 -4.97
C PRO A 234 4.10 -2.24 -4.56
N ALA A 235 5.33 -2.61 -4.21
CA ALA A 235 5.68 -3.95 -3.76
C ALA A 235 5.47 -4.08 -2.25
N LEU A 236 4.23 -4.28 -1.82
CA LEU A 236 3.93 -4.59 -0.43
C LEU A 236 4.32 -6.04 -0.10
N PRO A 237 5.06 -6.29 1.00
CA PRO A 237 5.30 -7.65 1.46
C PRO A 237 3.99 -8.39 1.77
N LEU A 238 4.01 -9.72 1.65
CA LEU A 238 2.89 -10.57 2.03
C LEU A 238 2.51 -10.33 3.51
N ALA A 239 1.21 -10.21 3.78
CA ALA A 239 0.64 -9.94 5.10
C ALA A 239 1.16 -8.65 5.78
N ALA A 240 1.70 -7.70 5.01
CA ALA A 240 2.07 -6.39 5.53
C ALA A 240 0.96 -5.36 5.25
N ALA A 241 0.81 -4.42 6.17
CA ALA A 241 0.11 -3.18 5.90
C ALA A 241 1.10 -2.06 5.55
N GLY A 242 0.66 -1.10 4.74
CA GLY A 242 1.43 0.09 4.39
C GLY A 242 0.55 1.32 4.34
N VAL A 243 1.14 2.50 4.54
CA VAL A 243 0.44 3.79 4.50
C VAL A 243 1.03 4.67 3.41
N ILE A 244 0.16 5.36 2.66
CA ILE A 244 0.55 6.41 1.71
C ILE A 244 -0.29 7.68 1.96
N GLU A 245 0.30 8.83 1.66
CA GLU A 245 -0.47 10.08 1.53
C GLU A 245 -1.06 10.15 0.14
N VAL A 246 -2.31 10.61 0.06
CA VAL A 246 -3.02 10.85 -1.20
C VAL A 246 -3.71 12.21 -1.14
N TYR A 247 -4.17 12.72 -2.29
CA TYR A 247 -4.87 13.99 -2.34
C TYR A 247 -6.05 13.90 -3.33
N PRO A 248 -7.29 13.65 -2.87
CA PRO A 248 -8.45 13.37 -3.71
C PRO A 248 -8.68 14.37 -4.84
N ALA A 249 -8.55 15.67 -4.56
CA ALA A 249 -8.72 16.69 -5.60
C ALA A 249 -7.65 16.57 -6.71
N ALA A 250 -6.41 16.24 -6.36
CA ALA A 250 -5.35 16.00 -7.34
C ALA A 250 -5.56 14.69 -8.09
N THR A 251 -6.04 13.63 -7.41
CA THR A 251 -6.42 12.36 -8.03
C THR A 251 -7.51 12.56 -9.08
N LEU A 252 -8.60 13.27 -8.75
CA LEU A 252 -9.67 13.58 -9.70
C LEU A 252 -9.16 14.34 -10.92
N ILE A 253 -8.32 15.37 -10.72
CA ILE A 253 -7.70 16.13 -11.82
C ILE A 253 -6.86 15.22 -12.71
N ALA A 254 -6.06 14.34 -12.13
CA ALA A 254 -5.16 13.45 -12.88
C ALA A 254 -5.92 12.36 -13.67
N HIS A 255 -7.18 12.08 -13.31
CA HIS A 255 -8.11 11.24 -14.07
C HIS A 255 -8.99 12.03 -15.06
N CYS A 256 -8.81 13.35 -15.17
CA CYS A 256 -9.69 14.24 -15.94
C CYS A 256 -11.16 14.21 -15.47
N PHE A 257 -11.38 13.98 -14.18
CA PHE A 257 -12.69 13.97 -13.56
C PHE A 257 -13.07 15.34 -13.00
N THR A 258 -14.35 15.49 -12.65
CA THR A 258 -14.83 16.70 -11.96
C THR A 258 -14.18 16.78 -10.59
N ALA A 259 -13.43 17.84 -10.31
CA ALA A 259 -12.63 17.99 -9.09
C ALA A 259 -13.05 19.17 -8.21
N SER A 260 -14.23 19.76 -8.46
CA SER A 260 -14.76 20.89 -7.70
C SER A 260 -16.29 20.85 -7.64
N GLY A 261 -16.86 21.63 -6.72
CA GLY A 261 -18.31 21.81 -6.67
C GLY A 261 -19.10 20.60 -6.13
N TYR A 262 -18.50 19.72 -5.34
CA TYR A 262 -19.18 18.53 -4.78
C TYR A 262 -19.18 18.44 -3.24
N LYS A 263 -18.51 19.38 -2.56
CA LYS A 263 -18.24 19.34 -1.10
C LYS A 263 -19.43 19.80 -0.24
N LYS A 264 -20.40 20.54 -0.79
CA LYS A 264 -21.57 21.02 -0.03
C LYS A 264 -22.69 19.99 -0.04
N ARG A 265 -23.53 19.99 1.00
CA ARG A 265 -24.59 18.98 1.20
C ARG A 265 -25.56 18.90 0.00
N GLU A 266 -25.93 20.05 -0.56
CA GLU A 266 -26.85 20.20 -1.69
C GLU A 266 -26.28 19.71 -3.04
N GLN A 267 -24.97 19.48 -3.14
CA GLN A 267 -24.29 19.13 -4.39
C GLN A 267 -24.35 17.62 -4.71
N VAL A 268 -25.54 17.03 -4.57
CA VAL A 268 -25.76 15.59 -4.76
C VAL A 268 -25.59 15.21 -6.24
N ALA A 269 -26.03 16.07 -7.16
CA ALA A 269 -25.93 15.82 -8.60
C ALA A 269 -24.46 15.77 -9.06
N GLU A 270 -23.61 16.66 -8.53
CA GLU A 270 -22.18 16.67 -8.81
C GLU A 270 -21.49 15.43 -8.26
N ARG A 271 -21.86 14.98 -7.04
CA ARG A 271 -21.36 13.71 -6.49
C ARG A 271 -21.82 12.51 -7.32
N GLN A 272 -23.06 12.53 -7.83
CA GLN A 272 -23.54 11.49 -8.75
C GLN A 272 -22.75 11.47 -10.06
N GLY A 273 -22.40 12.64 -10.61
CA GLY A 273 -21.52 12.76 -11.78
C GLY A 273 -20.14 12.14 -11.52
N ILE A 274 -19.52 12.45 -10.39
CA ILE A 274 -18.22 11.89 -9.99
C ILE A 274 -18.32 10.37 -9.82
N LEU A 275 -19.38 9.84 -9.20
CA LEU A 275 -19.58 8.39 -9.08
C LEU A 275 -19.71 7.71 -10.44
N GLY A 276 -20.37 8.34 -11.41
CA GLY A 276 -20.42 7.85 -12.79
C GLY A 276 -19.03 7.79 -13.43
N GLN A 277 -18.16 8.77 -13.14
CA GLN A 277 -16.77 8.77 -13.60
C GLN A 277 -15.93 7.69 -12.89
N LEU A 278 -16.08 7.52 -11.57
CA LEU A 278 -15.41 6.47 -10.80
C LEU A 278 -15.79 5.07 -11.30
N ALA A 279 -17.06 4.85 -11.67
CA ALA A 279 -17.53 3.57 -12.20
C ALA A 279 -16.86 3.15 -13.53
N THR A 280 -16.18 4.07 -14.22
CA THR A 280 -15.41 3.75 -15.45
C THR A 280 -14.06 3.10 -15.16
N VAL A 281 -13.56 3.21 -13.92
CA VAL A 281 -12.23 2.77 -13.50
C VAL A 281 -12.25 1.81 -12.30
N LEU A 282 -13.27 1.91 -11.44
CA LEU A 282 -13.50 1.05 -10.30
C LEU A 282 -14.78 0.24 -10.50
N GLY A 283 -14.78 -1.00 -10.03
CA GLY A 283 -16.03 -1.69 -9.74
C GLY A 283 -16.72 -0.99 -8.57
N MET A 284 -18.01 -0.67 -8.70
CA MET A 284 -18.77 0.06 -7.69
C MET A 284 -19.56 -0.88 -6.79
N PRO A 285 -19.79 -0.53 -5.51
CA PRO A 285 -20.69 -1.28 -4.65
C PRO A 285 -22.15 -1.08 -5.10
N GLU A 286 -23.03 -2.01 -4.69
CA GLU A 286 -24.47 -1.88 -4.94
C GLU A 286 -25.06 -0.65 -4.24
N ASP A 287 -24.64 -0.40 -3.00
CA ASP A 287 -25.03 0.79 -2.25
C ASP A 287 -24.01 1.91 -2.39
N VAL A 288 -24.36 2.91 -3.18
CA VAL A 288 -23.58 4.15 -3.35
C VAL A 288 -24.15 5.32 -2.54
N ALA A 289 -25.23 5.12 -1.77
CA ALA A 289 -25.90 6.18 -1.03
C ALA A 289 -24.99 6.93 -0.04
N PRO A 290 -24.05 6.28 0.68
CA PRO A 290 -23.12 6.98 1.57
C PRO A 290 -22.29 8.06 0.85
N MET A 291 -21.81 7.78 -0.36
CA MET A 291 -21.01 8.70 -1.17
C MET A 291 -21.85 9.83 -1.77
N LEU A 292 -23.14 9.60 -2.00
CA LEU A 292 -24.09 10.66 -2.41
C LEU A 292 -24.45 11.58 -1.24
N ALA A 293 -24.53 11.04 -0.02
CA ALA A 293 -24.92 11.78 1.17
C ALA A 293 -23.76 12.58 1.80
N SER A 294 -22.52 12.08 1.69
CA SER A 294 -21.32 12.69 2.29
C SER A 294 -20.21 12.84 1.26
N ALA A 295 -19.70 14.06 1.13
CA ALA A 295 -18.51 14.31 0.32
C ALA A 295 -17.28 13.61 0.93
N ASP A 296 -17.17 13.54 2.26
CA ASP A 296 -16.06 12.87 2.93
C ASP A 296 -16.01 11.37 2.59
N ALA A 297 -17.18 10.70 2.56
CA ALA A 297 -17.27 9.31 2.11
C ALA A 297 -16.89 9.13 0.63
N LEU A 298 -17.25 10.09 -0.23
CA LEU A 298 -16.83 10.10 -1.63
C LEU A 298 -15.31 10.32 -1.77
N ASP A 299 -14.73 11.25 -1.03
CA ASP A 299 -13.28 11.51 -1.07
C ASP A 299 -12.48 10.32 -0.53
N ALA A 300 -13.01 9.59 0.45
CA ALA A 300 -12.42 8.33 0.87
C ALA A 300 -12.45 7.27 -0.26
N ALA A 301 -13.52 7.20 -1.05
CA ALA A 301 -13.55 6.35 -2.24
C ALA A 301 -12.54 6.80 -3.32
N VAL A 302 -12.33 8.11 -3.47
CA VAL A 302 -11.25 8.65 -4.32
C VAL A 302 -9.85 8.32 -3.75
N CYS A 303 -9.70 8.23 -2.42
CA CYS A 303 -8.46 7.72 -1.82
C CYS A 303 -8.21 6.26 -2.20
N VAL A 304 -9.25 5.43 -2.32
CA VAL A 304 -9.12 4.06 -2.85
C VAL A 304 -8.65 4.06 -4.30
N LEU A 305 -9.18 4.96 -5.15
CA LEU A 305 -8.69 5.14 -6.53
C LEU A 305 -7.19 5.52 -6.55
N ALA A 306 -6.75 6.43 -5.68
CA ALA A 306 -5.34 6.79 -5.58
C ALA A 306 -4.46 5.62 -5.13
N GLY A 307 -4.96 4.78 -4.20
CA GLY A 307 -4.31 3.53 -3.82
C GLY A 307 -4.21 2.55 -4.98
N PHE A 308 -5.26 2.45 -5.80
CA PHE A 308 -5.24 1.63 -7.00
C PHE A 308 -4.19 2.11 -8.00
N ASP A 309 -4.13 3.42 -8.26
CA ASP A 309 -3.09 4.04 -9.11
C ASP A 309 -1.67 3.76 -8.59
N PHE A 310 -1.48 3.85 -7.26
CA PHE A 310 -0.20 3.53 -6.62
C PHE A 310 0.19 2.08 -6.87
N MET A 311 -0.71 1.13 -6.59
CA MET A 311 -0.45 -0.30 -6.76
C MET A 311 -0.25 -0.70 -8.22
N ALA A 312 -0.88 0.01 -9.16
CA ALA A 312 -0.67 -0.15 -10.60
C ALA A 312 0.68 0.43 -11.08
N GLY A 313 1.43 1.11 -10.22
CA GLY A 313 2.68 1.79 -10.58
C GLY A 313 2.48 3.03 -11.45
N ALA A 314 1.28 3.61 -11.47
CA ALA A 314 0.94 4.78 -12.29
C ALA A 314 1.33 6.12 -11.62
N CYS A 315 1.62 6.09 -10.32
CA CYS A 315 2.05 7.27 -9.56
C CYS A 315 3.52 7.61 -9.80
N GLN A 316 3.81 8.91 -9.80
CA GLN A 316 5.19 9.38 -9.90
C GLN A 316 5.90 9.30 -8.54
N SER A 317 7.04 8.63 -8.53
CA SER A 317 7.95 8.57 -7.39
C SER A 317 8.66 9.91 -7.14
N PRO A 318 9.05 10.20 -5.89
CA PRO A 318 9.85 11.38 -5.59
C PRO A 318 11.22 11.35 -6.28
N VAL A 319 11.67 12.50 -6.77
CA VAL A 319 13.04 12.66 -7.30
C VAL A 319 14.05 12.60 -6.15
N ASP A 320 13.79 13.35 -5.08
CA ASP A 320 14.57 13.28 -3.84
C ASP A 320 13.84 12.38 -2.83
N THR A 321 14.24 11.11 -2.79
CA THR A 321 13.62 10.11 -1.91
C THR A 321 13.91 10.38 -0.44
N GLU A 322 15.08 10.95 -0.09
CA GLU A 322 15.42 11.22 1.30
C GLU A 322 14.60 12.38 1.86
N LEU A 323 14.46 13.45 1.08
CA LEU A 323 13.58 14.56 1.43
C LEU A 323 12.12 14.09 1.55
N ALA A 324 11.64 13.31 0.59
CA ALA A 324 10.28 12.77 0.61
C ALA A 324 10.05 11.87 1.84
N ARG A 325 11.01 11.02 2.22
CA ARG A 325 10.92 10.21 3.44
C ARG A 325 10.81 11.05 4.70
N LYS A 326 11.38 12.25 4.70
CA LYS A 326 11.35 13.16 5.84
C LYS A 326 10.09 14.02 5.89
N GLU A 327 9.64 14.54 4.75
CA GLU A 327 8.49 15.45 4.67
C GLU A 327 7.15 14.74 4.42
N GLY A 328 7.18 13.53 3.87
CA GLY A 328 6.03 12.86 3.28
C GLY A 328 5.92 13.07 1.76
N TRP A 329 5.09 12.24 1.11
CA TRP A 329 4.88 12.30 -0.34
C TRP A 329 3.44 11.96 -0.72
N ILE A 330 2.78 12.88 -1.44
CA ILE A 330 1.45 12.69 -2.00
C ILE A 330 1.58 11.87 -3.28
N TRP A 331 1.03 10.65 -3.25
CA TRP A 331 1.01 9.77 -4.41
C TRP A 331 -0.18 10.13 -5.31
N VAL A 332 0.13 10.62 -6.51
CA VAL A 332 -0.85 10.93 -7.55
C VAL A 332 -0.36 10.38 -8.88
N ARG A 333 -1.26 9.74 -9.63
CA ARG A 333 -0.98 9.24 -10.97
C ARG A 333 -0.40 10.32 -11.86
N THR A 334 0.42 9.91 -12.81
CA THR A 334 0.84 10.79 -13.90
C THR A 334 -0.36 11.01 -14.83
N PRO A 335 -0.70 12.27 -15.17
CA PRO A 335 -1.71 12.52 -16.19
C PRO A 335 -1.32 11.83 -17.50
N GLY A 336 -2.31 11.20 -18.14
CA GLY A 336 -2.16 10.61 -19.48
C GLY A 336 -2.24 11.65 -20.58
#